data_AF-A0ABD1WMP4-F1
#
_entry.id   AF-A0ABD1WMP4-F1
#
_cell.length_a   1.000
_cell.length_b   1.000
_cell.length_c   1.000
_cell.angle_alpha   90.00
_cell.angle_beta   90.00
_cell.angle_gamma   90.00
#
_symmetry.space_group_name_H-M   'P 1'
#
loop_
_entity.id
_entity.type
_entity.pdbx_description
1 polymer ?
#
loop_
_entity_poly.entity_id
_entity_poly.type
_entity_poly.pdbx_seq_one_letter_code
_entity_poly.pdbx_strand_id
1 'polypeptide(L)'
;MGSFPGHVLPGTLFLLVGVWHVWSCIVRYVSNPKSFRVRAWNPVPGFDGRLKYLELYVIAVGGFIDLCVEFLYATHLQIVVHGVLNPSHMNNFEHSGMLLMFFIFGVITLLSEKTSFLPLPEGALCLIASAAFTAEYLLFYFHSTTHKGLEGYYHLILVLLIGLCVLSIIAGALLPTSFPLDLCSGIAITLQGLWFYQTAFTLYGPMMPDGCLLKGDEITCDSTEQEIYGELLANFQLFGLVLGVLVAVVGAYIYAEPKFGHSNLNNSQIPEDG
;
A
#
# COMPACT_ATOMS: atom_id res chain seq x y z
N MET A 1 -5.58 14.79 -11.02
CA MET A 1 -5.65 14.19 -12.37
C MET A 1 -4.69 13.04 -12.43
N GLY A 2 -5.03 11.97 -13.15
CA GLY A 2 -4.11 10.86 -13.30
C GLY A 2 -2.95 11.23 -14.22
N SER A 3 -1.73 10.84 -13.85
CA SER A 3 -0.54 11.00 -14.69
C SER A 3 0.37 9.80 -14.50
N PHE A 4 1.25 9.53 -15.46
CA PHE A 4 2.20 8.44 -15.35
C PHE A 4 3.06 8.54 -14.06
N PRO A 5 3.71 9.69 -13.74
CA PRO A 5 4.45 9.82 -12.49
C PRO A 5 3.56 9.74 -11.25
N GLY A 6 2.35 10.30 -11.33
CA GLY A 6 1.38 10.28 -10.24
C GLY A 6 0.89 8.88 -9.86
N HIS A 7 1.05 7.88 -10.74
CA HIS A 7 0.77 6.49 -10.42
C HIS A 7 2.04 5.71 -10.04
N VAL A 8 3.14 5.91 -10.77
CA VAL A 8 4.39 5.17 -10.53
C VAL A 8 4.99 5.49 -9.16
N LEU A 9 4.96 6.74 -8.73
CA LEU A 9 5.54 7.17 -7.45
C LEU A 9 4.84 6.50 -6.24
N PRO A 10 3.51 6.66 -6.04
CA PRO A 10 2.82 5.94 -4.95
C PRO A 10 2.86 4.42 -5.15
N GLY A 11 2.77 3.94 -6.40
CA GLY A 11 2.89 2.51 -6.71
C GLY A 11 4.22 1.91 -6.24
N THR A 12 5.32 2.64 -6.37
CA THR A 12 6.65 2.23 -5.89
C THR A 12 6.65 2.09 -4.36
N LEU A 13 6.10 3.08 -3.64
CA LEU A 13 6.07 3.07 -2.18
C LEU A 13 5.23 1.91 -1.65
N PHE A 14 4.00 1.75 -2.15
CA PHE A 14 3.14 0.63 -1.74
C PHE A 14 3.74 -0.72 -2.12
N LEU A 15 4.37 -0.85 -3.29
CA LEU A 15 5.02 -2.10 -3.69
C LEU A 15 6.17 -2.48 -2.76
N LEU A 16 7.06 -1.54 -2.45
CA LEU A 16 8.20 -1.78 -1.56
C LEU A 16 7.74 -2.14 -0.14
N VAL A 17 6.78 -1.38 0.42
CA VAL A 17 6.21 -1.66 1.74
C VAL A 17 5.47 -3.00 1.74
N GLY A 18 4.64 -3.27 0.74
CA GLY A 18 3.88 -4.51 0.62
C GLY A 18 4.78 -5.76 0.55
N VAL A 19 5.79 -5.74 -0.33
CA VAL A 19 6.75 -6.85 -0.45
C VAL A 19 7.53 -7.03 0.86
N TRP A 20 7.91 -5.93 1.49
CA TRP A 20 8.58 -5.95 2.80
C TRP A 20 7.71 -6.58 3.89
N HIS A 21 6.41 -6.26 3.91
CA HIS A 21 5.42 -6.84 4.82
C HIS A 21 5.24 -8.35 4.58
N VAL A 22 5.08 -8.78 3.33
CA VAL A 22 4.98 -10.19 2.97
C VAL A 22 6.21 -10.96 3.46
N TRP A 23 7.41 -10.48 3.14
CA TRP A 23 8.65 -11.12 3.54
C TRP A 23 8.79 -11.19 5.07
N SER A 24 8.53 -10.08 5.77
CA SER A 24 8.63 -9.99 7.22
C SER A 24 7.62 -10.88 7.94
N CYS A 25 6.40 -10.97 7.42
CA CYS A 25 5.35 -11.85 7.91
C CYS A 25 5.77 -13.33 7.79
N ILE A 26 6.24 -13.74 6.62
CA ILE A 26 6.73 -15.11 6.36
C ILE A 26 7.88 -15.45 7.31
N VAL A 27 8.92 -14.62 7.37
CA VAL A 27 10.10 -14.86 8.22
C VAL A 27 9.69 -14.93 9.69
N ARG A 28 8.82 -14.03 10.16
CA ARG A 28 8.30 -14.04 11.54
C ARG A 28 7.56 -15.34 11.85
N TYR A 29 6.71 -15.79 10.93
CA TYR A 29 5.94 -17.02 11.11
C TYR A 29 6.83 -18.27 11.13
N VAL A 30 7.71 -18.45 10.14
CA VAL A 30 8.57 -19.64 10.08
C VAL A 30 9.57 -19.69 11.25
N SER A 31 10.01 -18.53 11.75
CA SER A 31 10.97 -18.47 12.87
C SER A 31 10.34 -18.88 14.21
N ASN A 32 9.10 -18.49 14.48
CA ASN A 32 8.37 -18.92 15.68
C ASN A 32 6.84 -18.85 15.48
N PRO A 33 6.23 -19.94 14.97
CA PRO A 33 4.79 -19.97 14.71
C PRO A 33 3.95 -19.77 15.98
N LYS A 34 4.43 -20.24 17.14
CA LYS A 34 3.68 -20.19 18.41
C LYS A 34 3.61 -18.79 19.00
N SER A 35 4.63 -17.96 18.77
CA SER A 35 4.66 -16.57 19.24
C SER A 35 4.27 -15.57 18.15
N PHE A 36 3.73 -16.04 17.03
CA PHE A 36 3.37 -15.17 15.91
C PHE A 36 2.36 -14.11 16.34
N ARG A 37 2.62 -12.88 15.93
CA ARG A 37 1.71 -11.75 16.09
C ARG A 37 1.71 -10.91 14.82
N VAL A 38 0.52 -10.45 14.43
CA VAL A 38 0.30 -9.44 13.38
C VAL A 38 1.09 -8.18 13.74
N ARG A 39 1.57 -7.44 12.74
CA ARG A 39 2.19 -6.13 12.96
C ARG A 39 1.76 -5.12 11.90
N ALA A 40 1.44 -3.91 12.33
CA ALA A 40 1.13 -2.76 11.47
C ALA A 40 2.37 -2.28 10.70
N TRP A 41 3.57 -2.58 11.18
CA TRP A 41 4.84 -2.22 10.55
C TRP A 41 5.92 -3.26 10.90
N ASN A 42 6.98 -3.34 10.08
CA ASN A 42 8.00 -4.38 10.24
C ASN A 42 9.41 -3.79 10.36
N PRO A 43 10.19 -4.15 11.40
CA PRO A 43 11.52 -3.61 11.59
C PRO A 43 12.51 -4.15 10.55
N VAL A 44 13.27 -3.26 9.91
CA VAL A 44 14.29 -3.66 8.93
C VAL A 44 15.57 -4.08 9.66
N PRO A 45 16.01 -5.35 9.54
CA PRO A 45 17.25 -5.82 10.16
C PRO A 45 18.47 -5.29 9.38
N GLY A 46 19.57 -5.03 10.09
CA GLY A 46 20.85 -4.61 9.50
C GLY A 46 21.44 -3.33 10.09
N PHE A 47 22.70 -3.07 9.77
CA PHE A 47 23.48 -1.89 10.22
C PHE A 47 23.37 -1.61 11.73
N ASP A 48 23.58 -2.61 12.57
CA ASP A 48 23.50 -2.49 14.05
C ASP A 48 22.17 -1.89 14.55
N GLY A 49 21.07 -2.16 13.83
CA GLY A 49 19.74 -1.66 14.17
C GLY A 49 19.46 -0.22 13.74
N ARG A 50 20.41 0.46 13.06
CA ARG A 50 20.21 1.82 12.54
C ARG A 50 19.06 1.92 11.54
N LEU A 51 18.77 0.84 10.81
CA LEU A 51 17.66 0.77 9.86
C LEU A 51 16.35 0.26 10.48
N LYS A 52 16.30 -0.03 11.79
CA LYS A 52 15.12 -0.63 12.44
C LYS A 52 13.81 0.04 12.03
N TYR A 53 13.78 1.38 12.00
CA TYR A 53 12.58 2.18 11.73
C TYR A 53 12.48 2.69 10.29
N LEU A 54 13.22 2.10 9.35
CA LEU A 54 13.29 2.60 7.96
C LEU A 54 11.93 2.66 7.29
N GLU A 55 11.08 1.64 7.44
CA GLU A 55 9.71 1.64 6.90
C GLU A 55 8.92 2.86 7.37
N LEU A 56 8.91 3.11 8.68
CA LEU A 56 8.19 4.24 9.27
C LEU A 56 8.77 5.59 8.84
N TYR A 57 10.09 5.68 8.66
CA TYR A 57 10.71 6.88 8.13
C TYR A 57 10.34 7.13 6.67
N VAL A 58 10.29 6.09 5.85
CA VAL A 58 9.83 6.20 4.46
C VAL A 58 8.39 6.68 4.42
N ILE A 59 7.50 6.11 5.24
CA ILE A 59 6.09 6.52 5.31
C ILE A 59 5.95 7.95 5.83
N ALA A 60 6.57 8.30 6.96
CA ALA A 60 6.41 9.61 7.57
C ALA A 60 7.10 10.73 6.75
N VAL A 61 8.38 10.55 6.41
CA VAL A 61 9.12 11.59 5.68
C VAL A 61 8.65 11.68 4.24
N GLY A 62 8.42 10.54 3.58
CA GLY A 62 7.86 10.49 2.23
C GLY A 62 6.48 11.14 2.18
N GLY A 63 5.57 10.73 3.07
CA GLY A 63 4.24 11.33 3.17
C GLY A 63 4.25 12.82 3.49
N PHE A 64 5.19 13.30 4.32
CA PHE A 64 5.33 14.72 4.62
C PHE A 64 5.85 15.54 3.43
N ILE A 65 6.85 15.01 2.71
CA ILE A 65 7.39 15.66 1.50
C ILE A 65 6.29 15.75 0.45
N ASP A 66 5.58 14.64 0.20
CA ASP A 66 4.52 14.59 -0.80
C ASP A 66 3.34 15.49 -0.41
N LEU A 67 2.97 15.52 0.88
CA LEU A 67 2.00 16.48 1.43
C LEU A 67 2.41 17.93 1.12
N CYS A 68 3.68 18.26 1.31
CA CYS A 68 4.19 19.60 1.01
C CYS A 68 4.18 19.90 -0.49
N VAL A 69 4.49 18.92 -1.35
CA VAL A 69 4.41 19.07 -2.81
C VAL A 69 2.98 19.30 -3.26
N GLU A 70 2.04 18.45 -2.85
CA GLU A 70 0.63 18.55 -3.22
C GLU A 70 -0.01 19.84 -2.65
N PHE A 71 0.23 20.15 -1.38
CA PHE A 71 -0.43 21.27 -0.72
C PHE A 71 0.15 22.64 -1.11
N LEU A 72 1.48 22.74 -1.27
CA LEU A 72 2.16 24.02 -1.48
C LEU A 72 2.61 24.23 -2.93
N TYR A 73 3.34 23.24 -3.48
CA TYR A 73 3.99 23.40 -4.79
C TYR A 73 2.97 23.26 -5.93
N ALA A 74 2.16 22.22 -5.92
CA ALA A 74 1.16 21.94 -6.96
C ALA A 74 0.00 22.95 -6.97
N THR A 75 -0.25 23.64 -5.85
CA THR A 75 -1.21 24.75 -5.77
C THR A 75 -0.61 26.10 -6.12
N HIS A 76 0.71 26.17 -6.39
CA HIS A 76 1.45 27.42 -6.55
C HIS A 76 1.19 28.43 -5.41
N LEU A 77 0.98 27.93 -4.19
CA LEU A 77 0.58 28.69 -2.99
C LEU A 77 -0.77 29.44 -3.12
N GLN A 78 -1.56 29.16 -4.16
CA GLN A 78 -2.91 29.71 -4.34
C GLN A 78 -3.94 28.90 -3.56
N ILE A 79 -3.80 28.90 -2.24
CA ILE A 79 -4.66 28.11 -1.35
C ILE A 79 -6.09 28.67 -1.31
N VAL A 80 -6.22 29.99 -1.16
CA VAL A 80 -7.51 30.67 -1.04
C VAL A 80 -7.63 31.71 -2.14
N VAL A 81 -8.71 31.65 -2.92
CA VAL A 81 -9.04 32.61 -3.97
C VAL A 81 -10.47 33.10 -3.71
N HIS A 82 -10.67 34.42 -3.68
CA HIS A 82 -11.98 35.03 -3.35
C HIS A 82 -12.58 34.59 -2.01
N GLY A 83 -11.75 34.30 -0.99
CA GLY A 83 -12.21 33.89 0.34
C GLY A 83 -12.71 32.44 0.43
N VAL A 84 -12.59 31.66 -0.63
CA VAL A 84 -12.87 30.21 -0.65
C VAL A 84 -11.63 29.42 -1.03
N LEU A 85 -11.57 28.14 -0.63
CA LEU A 85 -10.50 27.24 -1.03
C LEU A 85 -10.49 27.11 -2.56
N ASN A 86 -9.32 27.23 -3.17
CA ASN A 86 -9.21 27.40 -4.62
C ASN A 86 -9.75 26.18 -5.39
N PRO A 87 -10.88 26.30 -6.10
CA PRO A 87 -11.52 25.16 -6.76
C PRO A 87 -10.65 24.50 -7.85
N SER A 88 -9.69 25.24 -8.44
CA SER A 88 -8.81 24.71 -9.47
C SER A 88 -7.82 23.67 -8.96
N HIS A 89 -7.62 23.57 -7.64
CA HIS A 89 -6.67 22.66 -7.01
C HIS A 89 -7.33 21.70 -6.00
N MET A 90 -8.64 21.45 -6.10
CA MET A 90 -9.36 20.55 -5.18
C MET A 90 -8.71 19.17 -5.07
N ASN A 91 -8.32 18.58 -6.20
CA ASN A 91 -7.69 17.26 -6.22
C ASN A 91 -6.39 17.23 -5.40
N ASN A 92 -5.56 18.28 -5.49
CA ASN A 92 -4.31 18.38 -4.73
C ASN A 92 -4.59 18.51 -3.21
N PHE A 93 -5.64 19.24 -2.82
CA PHE A 93 -6.04 19.34 -1.41
C PHE A 93 -6.59 18.03 -0.86
N GLU A 94 -7.36 17.30 -1.66
CA GLU A 94 -7.84 15.97 -1.31
C GLU A 94 -6.64 15.02 -1.12
N HIS A 95 -5.71 14.98 -2.07
CA HIS A 95 -4.48 14.17 -1.98
C HIS A 95 -3.67 14.55 -0.74
N SER A 96 -3.53 15.85 -0.45
CA SER A 96 -2.91 16.35 0.77
C SER A 96 -3.59 15.80 2.03
N GLY A 97 -4.93 15.77 2.06
CA GLY A 97 -5.69 15.18 3.16
C GLY A 97 -5.41 13.68 3.37
N MET A 98 -5.31 12.91 2.29
CA MET A 98 -4.92 11.50 2.34
C MET A 98 -3.49 11.32 2.86
N LEU A 99 -2.53 12.05 2.28
CA LEU A 99 -1.11 11.98 2.66
C LEU A 99 -0.89 12.37 4.13
N LEU A 100 -1.66 13.34 4.64
CA LEU A 100 -1.68 13.70 6.04
C LEU A 100 -2.02 12.50 6.95
N MET A 101 -2.95 11.63 6.54
CA MET A 101 -3.32 10.47 7.35
C MET A 101 -2.18 9.43 7.41
N PHE A 102 -1.48 9.18 6.31
CA PHE A 102 -0.29 8.32 6.30
C PHE A 102 0.86 8.93 7.10
N PHE A 103 1.05 10.25 7.03
CA PHE A 103 2.02 10.97 7.86
C PHE A 103 1.71 10.81 9.36
N ILE A 104 0.45 11.02 9.75
CA ILE A 104 -0.01 10.84 11.15
C ILE A 104 0.25 9.41 11.61
N PHE A 105 -0.10 8.40 10.80
CA PHE A 105 0.22 7.00 11.10
C PHE A 105 1.71 6.79 11.35
N GLY A 106 2.57 7.27 10.45
CA GLY A 106 4.02 7.13 10.58
C GLY A 106 4.57 7.80 11.85
N VAL A 107 4.12 9.03 12.16
CA VAL A 107 4.54 9.78 13.35
C VAL A 107 4.06 9.11 14.63
N ILE A 108 2.79 8.72 14.73
CA ILE A 108 2.24 8.07 15.93
C ILE A 108 2.97 6.76 16.19
N THR A 109 3.21 5.96 15.15
CA THR A 109 3.91 4.68 15.27
C THR A 109 5.37 4.89 15.70
N LEU A 110 6.07 5.87 15.13
CA LEU A 110 7.42 6.24 15.57
C LEU A 110 7.46 6.69 17.03
N LEU A 111 6.51 7.51 17.47
CA LEU A 111 6.42 7.98 18.84
C LEU A 111 6.14 6.82 19.81
N SER A 112 5.23 5.92 19.46
CA SER A 112 4.91 4.73 20.24
C SER A 112 6.13 3.79 20.39
N GLU A 113 6.93 3.66 19.35
CA GLU A 113 8.07 2.74 19.33
C GLU A 113 9.37 3.30 19.88
N LYS A 114 9.54 4.63 19.88
CA LYS A 114 10.75 5.29 20.37
C LYS A 114 10.63 5.90 21.75
N THR A 115 9.41 6.15 22.22
CA THR A 115 9.18 6.87 23.46
C THR A 115 8.23 6.11 24.36
N SER A 116 8.37 6.31 25.67
CA SER A 116 7.41 5.82 26.66
C SER A 116 6.20 6.75 26.81
N PHE A 117 6.10 7.83 26.03
CA PHE A 117 5.04 8.83 26.17
C PHE A 117 3.70 8.33 25.65
N LEU A 118 3.70 7.48 24.61
CA LEU A 118 2.49 6.99 23.97
C LEU A 118 2.60 5.49 23.62
N PRO A 119 2.68 4.59 24.62
CA PRO A 119 2.78 3.15 24.36
C PRO A 119 1.44 2.63 23.84
N LEU A 120 1.32 2.46 22.52
CA LEU A 120 0.12 1.92 21.89
C LEU A 120 0.25 0.41 21.69
N PRO A 121 -0.84 -0.35 21.94
CA PRO A 121 -0.87 -1.76 21.54
C PRO A 121 -0.89 -1.88 20.02
N GLU A 122 -0.34 -2.98 19.51
CA GLU A 122 -0.25 -3.25 18.07
C GLU A 122 -1.60 -3.13 17.35
N GLY A 123 -2.68 -3.61 17.98
CA GLY A 123 -4.03 -3.48 17.42
C GLY A 123 -4.47 -2.02 17.20
N ALA A 124 -4.05 -1.09 18.06
CA ALA A 124 -4.33 0.34 17.85
C ALA A 124 -3.53 0.90 16.67
N LEU A 125 -2.27 0.49 16.50
CA LEU A 125 -1.45 0.87 15.34
C LEU A 125 -2.07 0.34 14.04
N CYS A 126 -2.58 -0.90 14.04
CA CYS A 126 -3.33 -1.46 12.90
C CYS A 126 -4.59 -0.63 12.59
N LEU A 127 -5.36 -0.22 13.61
CA LEU A 127 -6.55 0.61 13.37
C LEU A 127 -6.21 2.00 12.84
N ILE A 128 -5.10 2.60 13.28
CA ILE A 128 -4.62 3.89 12.73
C ILE A 128 -4.17 3.71 11.28
N ALA A 129 -3.43 2.64 10.96
CA ALA A 129 -3.08 2.30 9.58
C ALA A 129 -4.34 2.11 8.72
N SER A 130 -5.33 1.36 9.23
CA SER A 130 -6.62 1.17 8.55
C SER A 130 -7.37 2.47 8.34
N ALA A 131 -7.30 3.43 9.26
CA ALA A 131 -7.90 4.75 9.08
C ALA A 131 -7.22 5.54 7.95
N ALA A 132 -5.90 5.43 7.81
CA ALA A 132 -5.19 6.02 6.68
C ALA A 132 -5.60 5.40 5.33
N PHE A 133 -5.63 4.07 5.24
CA PHE A 133 -6.14 3.37 4.05
C PHE A 133 -7.64 3.64 3.80
N THR A 134 -8.43 3.90 4.84
CA THR A 134 -9.85 4.30 4.66
C THR A 134 -9.97 5.69 4.08
N ALA A 135 -9.12 6.64 4.50
CA ALA A 135 -9.07 7.97 3.89
C ALA A 135 -8.65 7.88 2.41
N GLU A 136 -7.66 7.05 2.10
CA GLU A 136 -7.27 6.71 0.72
C GLU A 136 -8.44 6.11 -0.07
N TYR A 137 -9.11 5.10 0.48
CA TYR A 137 -10.26 4.45 -0.14
C TYR A 137 -11.36 5.45 -0.48
N LEU A 138 -11.75 6.30 0.48
CA LEU A 138 -12.84 7.26 0.30
C LEU A 138 -12.48 8.29 -0.77
N LEU A 139 -11.25 8.81 -0.73
CA LEU A 139 -10.78 9.75 -1.74
C LEU A 139 -10.82 9.11 -3.13
N PHE A 140 -10.19 7.95 -3.31
CA PHE A 140 -10.15 7.30 -4.62
C PHE A 140 -11.54 6.83 -5.06
N TYR A 141 -12.44 6.46 -4.16
CA TYR A 141 -13.81 6.13 -4.52
C TYR A 141 -14.52 7.35 -5.11
N PHE A 142 -14.52 8.49 -4.41
CA PHE A 142 -15.16 9.70 -4.92
C PHE A 142 -14.46 10.24 -6.16
N HIS A 143 -13.13 10.16 -6.23
CA HIS A 143 -12.37 10.52 -7.43
C HIS A 143 -12.70 9.58 -8.60
N SER A 144 -12.77 8.27 -8.38
CA SER A 144 -13.11 7.27 -9.39
C SER A 144 -14.51 7.46 -9.94
N THR A 145 -15.47 7.97 -9.15
CA THR A 145 -16.81 8.29 -9.67
C THR A 145 -16.84 9.47 -10.65
N THR A 146 -15.76 10.27 -10.70
CA THR A 146 -15.62 11.33 -11.72
C THR A 146 -15.09 10.79 -13.05
N HIS A 147 -14.37 9.67 -13.02
CA HIS A 147 -13.87 8.98 -14.20
C HIS A 147 -14.95 8.09 -14.82
N LYS A 148 -14.96 8.00 -16.16
CA LYS A 148 -15.89 7.15 -16.92
C LYS A 148 -15.12 6.22 -17.85
N GLY A 149 -15.79 5.15 -18.26
CA GLY A 149 -15.25 4.13 -19.16
C GLY A 149 -14.00 3.46 -18.60
N LEU A 150 -13.01 3.22 -19.48
CA LEU A 150 -11.82 2.45 -19.18
C LEU A 150 -11.04 2.98 -17.96
N GLU A 151 -10.85 4.30 -17.87
CA GLU A 151 -10.14 4.91 -16.74
C GLU A 151 -10.85 4.63 -15.42
N GLY A 152 -12.16 4.82 -15.39
CA GLY A 152 -12.99 4.55 -14.21
C GLY A 152 -12.92 3.08 -13.80
N TYR A 153 -12.83 2.16 -14.76
CA TYR A 153 -12.72 0.73 -14.47
C TYR A 153 -11.40 0.36 -13.77
N TYR A 154 -10.26 0.87 -14.24
CA TYR A 154 -8.97 0.64 -13.58
C TYR A 154 -8.93 1.25 -12.18
N HIS A 155 -9.48 2.45 -12.00
CA HIS A 155 -9.55 3.08 -10.68
C HIS A 155 -10.52 2.36 -9.73
N LEU A 156 -11.61 1.79 -10.24
CA LEU A 156 -12.51 0.96 -9.44
C LEU A 156 -11.78 -0.28 -8.89
N ILE A 157 -10.98 -0.97 -9.71
CA ILE A 157 -10.16 -2.10 -9.24
C ILE A 157 -9.17 -1.65 -8.17
N LEU A 158 -8.53 -0.48 -8.34
CA LEU A 158 -7.66 0.10 -7.32
C LEU A 158 -8.39 0.28 -5.99
N VAL A 159 -9.59 0.86 -6.01
CA VAL A 159 -10.43 1.07 -4.83
C VAL A 159 -10.78 -0.26 -4.15
N LEU A 160 -11.07 -1.32 -4.92
CA LEU A 160 -11.32 -2.65 -4.35
C LEU A 160 -10.08 -3.24 -3.66
N LEU A 161 -8.88 -3.05 -4.22
CA LEU A 161 -7.62 -3.48 -3.61
C LEU A 161 -7.31 -2.71 -2.32
N ILE A 162 -7.55 -1.39 -2.29
CA ILE A 162 -7.43 -0.59 -1.07
C ILE A 162 -8.44 -1.08 -0.02
N GLY A 163 -9.68 -1.39 -0.43
CA GLY A 163 -10.69 -1.98 0.44
C GLY A 163 -10.23 -3.31 1.06
N LEU A 164 -9.54 -4.16 0.29
CA LEU A 164 -8.93 -5.38 0.80
C LEU A 164 -7.82 -5.10 1.83
N CYS A 165 -7.02 -4.05 1.63
CA CYS A 165 -6.04 -3.59 2.63
C CYS A 165 -6.74 -3.20 3.94
N VAL A 166 -7.79 -2.37 3.88
CA VAL A 166 -8.58 -1.96 5.05
C VAL A 166 -9.14 -3.18 5.79
N LEU A 167 -9.82 -4.08 5.07
CA LEU A 167 -10.46 -5.25 5.68
C LEU A 167 -9.45 -6.20 6.32
N SER A 168 -8.34 -6.49 5.64
CA SER A 168 -7.30 -7.40 6.15
C SER A 168 -6.59 -6.81 7.38
N ILE A 169 -6.30 -5.52 7.40
CA ILE A 169 -5.68 -4.83 8.55
C ILE A 169 -6.62 -4.81 9.75
N ILE A 170 -7.91 -4.49 9.57
CA ILE A 170 -8.91 -4.53 10.65
C ILE A 170 -9.04 -5.97 11.18
N ALA A 171 -9.17 -6.95 10.29
CA ALA A 171 -9.26 -8.35 10.69
C ALA A 171 -8.00 -8.80 11.45
N GLY A 172 -6.80 -8.37 11.03
CA GLY A 172 -5.54 -8.61 11.73
C GLY A 172 -5.49 -7.96 13.11
N ALA A 173 -6.07 -6.78 13.29
CA ALA A 173 -6.20 -6.13 14.59
C ALA A 173 -7.13 -6.92 15.55
N LEU A 174 -8.22 -7.48 15.02
CA LEU A 174 -9.18 -8.28 15.79
C LEU A 174 -8.66 -9.68 16.11
N LEU A 175 -7.85 -10.26 15.22
CA LEU A 175 -7.29 -11.60 15.33
C LEU A 175 -5.74 -11.55 15.26
N PRO A 176 -5.08 -11.02 16.30
CA PRO A 176 -3.66 -10.66 16.26
C PRO A 176 -2.70 -11.84 16.16
N THR A 177 -3.19 -13.09 16.27
CA THR A 177 -2.36 -14.31 16.13
C THR A 177 -2.51 -14.98 14.77
N SER A 178 -3.31 -14.41 13.86
CA SER A 178 -3.64 -15.03 12.58
C SER A 178 -2.60 -14.70 11.51
N PHE A 179 -1.74 -15.67 11.19
CA PHE A 179 -0.79 -15.57 10.09
C PHE A 179 -1.44 -15.27 8.73
N PRO A 180 -2.53 -15.94 8.32
CA PRO A 180 -3.17 -15.66 7.03
C PRO A 180 -3.67 -14.22 6.88
N LEU A 181 -4.12 -13.57 7.96
CA LEU A 181 -4.63 -12.20 7.89
C LEU A 181 -3.50 -11.18 7.72
N ASP A 182 -2.40 -11.37 8.44
CA ASP A 182 -1.19 -10.56 8.31
C ASP A 182 -0.48 -10.75 6.95
N LEU A 183 -0.53 -11.98 6.42
CA LEU A 183 -0.05 -12.25 5.07
C LEU A 183 -0.96 -11.61 4.01
N CYS A 184 -2.28 -11.67 4.21
CA CYS A 184 -3.27 -11.08 3.32
C CYS A 184 -3.12 -9.56 3.22
N SER A 185 -2.85 -8.86 4.33
CA SER A 185 -2.59 -7.41 4.30
C SER A 185 -1.33 -7.08 3.48
N GLY A 186 -0.23 -7.80 3.69
CA GLY A 186 0.97 -7.64 2.87
C GLY A 186 0.74 -7.90 1.37
N ILE A 187 -0.03 -8.95 1.04
CA ILE A 187 -0.41 -9.27 -0.34
C ILE A 187 -1.28 -8.17 -0.93
N ALA A 188 -2.28 -7.68 -0.19
CA ALA A 188 -3.18 -6.62 -0.65
C ALA A 188 -2.42 -5.32 -0.93
N ILE A 189 -1.51 -4.90 -0.04
CA ILE A 189 -0.66 -3.71 -0.23
C ILE A 189 0.27 -3.90 -1.43
N THR A 190 0.82 -5.10 -1.62
CA THR A 190 1.65 -5.44 -2.79
C THR A 190 0.84 -5.31 -4.08
N LEU A 191 -0.38 -5.87 -4.11
CA LEU A 191 -1.27 -5.79 -5.27
C LEU A 191 -1.72 -4.35 -5.55
N GLN A 192 -2.02 -3.56 -4.52
CA GLN A 192 -2.30 -2.13 -4.66
C GLN A 192 -1.13 -1.41 -5.36
N GLY A 193 0.11 -1.64 -4.90
CA GLY A 193 1.31 -1.06 -5.53
C GLY A 193 1.51 -1.50 -6.98
N LEU A 194 1.36 -2.80 -7.27
CA LEU A 194 1.43 -3.32 -8.64
C LEU A 194 0.32 -2.77 -9.54
N TRP A 195 -0.88 -2.57 -8.99
CA TRP A 195 -2.00 -2.06 -9.73
C TRP A 195 -1.83 -0.60 -10.10
N PHE A 196 -1.23 0.22 -9.23
CA PHE A 196 -0.78 1.56 -9.60
C PHE A 196 0.16 1.55 -10.82
N TYR A 197 1.14 0.64 -10.85
CA TYR A 197 1.99 0.46 -12.03
C TYR A 197 1.19 0.02 -13.26
N GLN A 198 0.28 -0.94 -13.10
CA GLN A 198 -0.54 -1.43 -14.20
C GLN A 198 -1.39 -0.30 -14.80
N THR A 199 -2.03 0.51 -13.95
CA THR A 199 -2.75 1.72 -14.36
C THR A 199 -1.81 2.70 -15.05
N ALA A 200 -0.62 2.98 -14.50
CA ALA A 200 0.35 3.89 -15.11
C ALA A 200 0.72 3.47 -16.53
N PHE A 201 1.12 2.20 -16.72
CA PHE A 201 1.59 1.70 -18.00
C PHE A 201 0.46 1.54 -19.02
N THR A 202 -0.74 1.16 -18.58
CA THR A 202 -1.89 0.92 -19.47
C THR A 202 -2.57 2.21 -19.87
N LEU A 203 -2.85 3.08 -18.90
CA LEU A 203 -3.64 4.29 -19.14
C LEU A 203 -2.79 5.50 -19.55
N TYR A 204 -1.54 5.55 -19.10
CA TYR A 204 -0.67 6.73 -19.27
C TYR A 204 0.68 6.37 -19.91
N GLY A 205 0.81 5.15 -20.41
CA GLY A 205 2.06 4.58 -20.90
C GLY A 205 1.90 3.83 -22.21
N PRO A 206 2.90 3.00 -22.58
CA PRO A 206 2.96 2.34 -23.88
C PRO A 206 1.99 1.15 -24.02
N MET A 207 1.26 0.76 -22.98
CA MET A 207 0.37 -0.42 -22.99
C MET A 207 -1.10 -0.06 -23.23
N MET A 208 -1.38 1.14 -23.75
CA MET A 208 -2.72 1.58 -24.07
C MET A 208 -3.42 0.63 -25.05
N PRO A 209 -4.65 0.16 -24.75
CA PRO A 209 -5.38 -0.73 -25.66
C PRO A 209 -5.66 -0.08 -27.00
N ASP A 210 -5.67 -0.89 -28.06
CA ASP A 210 -5.93 -0.42 -29.42
C ASP A 210 -7.31 0.26 -29.52
N GLY A 211 -7.33 1.48 -30.04
CA GLY A 211 -8.54 2.29 -30.18
C GLY A 211 -8.94 3.07 -28.93
N CYS A 212 -8.12 3.05 -27.87
CA CYS A 212 -8.22 4.02 -26.78
C CYS A 212 -7.04 5.00 -26.87
N LEU A 213 -7.29 6.26 -26.53
CA LEU A 213 -6.29 7.32 -26.54
C LEU A 213 -6.52 8.32 -25.42
N LEU A 214 -5.43 8.85 -24.86
CA LEU A 214 -5.46 9.97 -23.92
C LEU A 214 -5.66 11.27 -24.70
N LYS A 215 -6.82 11.90 -24.57
CA LYS A 215 -7.18 13.14 -25.25
C LYS A 215 -7.25 14.29 -24.25
N GLY A 216 -6.17 15.05 -24.13
CA GLY A 216 -6.04 16.02 -23.04
C GLY A 216 -5.80 15.26 -21.73
N ASP A 217 -6.71 15.40 -20.77
CA ASP A 217 -6.64 14.77 -19.45
C ASP A 217 -7.65 13.61 -19.27
N GLU A 218 -8.37 13.23 -20.33
CA GLU A 218 -9.37 12.15 -20.29
C GLU A 218 -9.03 11.02 -21.26
N ILE A 219 -9.30 9.79 -20.84
CA ILE A 219 -9.12 8.60 -21.68
C ILE A 219 -10.41 8.31 -22.44
N THR A 220 -10.31 8.33 -23.76
CA THR A 220 -11.43 8.10 -24.66
C THR A 220 -11.15 6.91 -25.56
N CYS A 221 -12.12 6.02 -25.70
CA CYS A 221 -12.08 4.92 -26.67
C CYS A 221 -13.00 5.23 -27.86
N ASP A 222 -12.58 4.86 -29.07
CA ASP A 222 -13.29 5.18 -30.31
C ASP A 222 -14.65 4.46 -30.42
N SER A 223 -14.80 3.33 -29.72
CA SER A 223 -16.02 2.53 -29.70
C SER A 223 -16.25 1.86 -28.35
N THR A 224 -17.52 1.54 -28.04
CA THR A 224 -17.88 0.76 -26.84
C THR A 224 -17.26 -0.64 -26.86
N GLU A 225 -17.05 -1.24 -28.04
CA GLU A 225 -16.40 -2.54 -28.14
C GLU A 225 -14.94 -2.48 -27.66
N GLN A 226 -14.18 -1.46 -28.07
CA GLN A 226 -12.79 -1.27 -27.63
C GLN A 226 -12.70 -0.95 -26.14
N GLU A 227 -13.67 -0.22 -25.58
CA GLU A 227 -13.77 0.01 -24.14
C GLU A 227 -13.95 -1.33 -23.40
N ILE A 228 -14.92 -2.16 -23.82
CA ILE A 228 -15.16 -3.50 -23.24
C ILE A 228 -13.90 -4.38 -23.35
N TYR A 229 -13.18 -4.34 -24.48
CA TYR A 229 -11.92 -5.06 -24.63
C TYR A 229 -10.86 -4.58 -23.64
N GLY A 230 -10.75 -3.27 -23.41
CA GLY A 230 -9.86 -2.69 -22.41
C GLY A 230 -10.22 -3.12 -20.98
N GLU A 231 -11.51 -3.18 -20.64
CA GLU A 231 -11.98 -3.67 -19.33
C GLU A 231 -11.71 -5.17 -19.14
N LEU A 232 -11.90 -5.98 -20.19
CA LEU A 232 -11.55 -7.40 -20.16
C LEU A 232 -10.04 -7.60 -19.98
N LEU A 233 -9.23 -6.79 -20.66
CA LEU A 233 -7.78 -6.79 -20.48
C LEU A 233 -7.40 -6.44 -19.02
N ALA A 234 -8.07 -5.46 -18.41
CA ALA A 234 -7.85 -5.11 -17.01
C ALA A 234 -8.11 -6.30 -16.07
N ASN A 235 -9.18 -7.05 -16.29
CA ASN A 235 -9.47 -8.27 -15.53
C ASN A 235 -8.36 -9.32 -15.70
N PHE A 236 -7.91 -9.55 -16.93
CA PHE A 236 -6.84 -10.50 -17.20
C PHE A 236 -5.52 -10.09 -16.52
N GLN A 237 -5.17 -8.81 -16.59
CA GLN A 237 -4.02 -8.25 -15.89
C GLN A 237 -4.14 -8.44 -14.38
N LEU A 238 -5.32 -8.16 -13.78
CA LEU A 238 -5.57 -8.35 -12.36
C LEU A 238 -5.37 -9.82 -11.95
N PHE A 239 -5.95 -10.76 -12.68
CA PHE A 239 -5.78 -12.19 -12.40
C PHE A 239 -4.32 -12.62 -12.55
N GLY A 240 -3.62 -12.12 -13.57
CA GLY A 240 -2.19 -12.35 -13.77
C GLY A 240 -1.34 -11.84 -12.60
N LEU A 241 -1.60 -10.63 -12.12
CA LEU A 241 -0.92 -10.04 -10.96
C LEU A 241 -1.21 -10.82 -9.67
N VAL A 242 -2.47 -11.18 -9.42
CA VAL A 242 -2.86 -12.00 -8.26
C VAL A 242 -2.12 -13.34 -8.28
N LEU A 243 -2.14 -14.04 -9.42
CA LEU A 243 -1.43 -15.31 -9.56
C LEU A 243 0.09 -15.13 -9.36
N GLY A 244 0.68 -14.11 -9.97
CA GLY A 244 2.10 -13.80 -9.85
C GLY A 244 2.53 -13.55 -8.39
N VAL A 245 1.75 -12.75 -7.66
CA VAL A 245 2.00 -12.47 -6.23
C VAL A 245 1.85 -13.74 -5.39
N LEU A 246 0.82 -14.56 -5.61
CA LEU A 246 0.63 -15.81 -4.87
C LEU A 246 1.78 -16.80 -5.11
N VAL A 247 2.22 -16.95 -6.37
CA VAL A 247 3.39 -17.78 -6.70
C VAL A 247 4.65 -17.24 -6.02
N ALA A 248 4.88 -15.93 -6.03
CA ALA A 248 6.01 -15.31 -5.36
C ALA A 248 5.97 -15.53 -3.83
N VAL A 249 4.80 -15.41 -3.20
CA VAL A 249 4.59 -15.67 -1.77
C VAL A 249 4.91 -17.12 -1.43
N VAL A 250 4.40 -18.08 -2.21
CA VAL A 250 4.69 -19.51 -2.01
C VAL A 250 6.18 -19.78 -2.18
N GLY A 251 6.81 -19.21 -3.21
CA GLY A 251 8.26 -19.31 -3.41
C GLY A 251 9.07 -18.74 -2.25
N ALA A 252 8.67 -17.57 -1.74
CA ALA A 252 9.29 -16.94 -0.57
C ALA A 252 9.14 -17.78 0.70
N TYR A 253 7.97 -18.40 0.91
CA TYR A 253 7.72 -19.31 2.03
C TYR A 253 8.61 -20.55 1.96
N ILE A 254 8.65 -21.24 0.81
CA ILE A 254 9.50 -22.42 0.58
C ILE A 254 10.98 -22.08 0.78
N TYR A 255 11.41 -20.89 0.36
CA TYR A 255 12.78 -20.42 0.57
C TYR A 255 13.08 -20.11 2.05
N ALA A 256 12.15 -19.49 2.76
CA ALA A 256 12.35 -19.02 4.13
C ALA A 256 12.33 -20.15 5.17
N GLU A 257 11.50 -21.18 4.97
CA GLU A 257 11.33 -22.30 5.92
C GLU A 257 12.65 -22.98 6.32
N PRO A 258 13.49 -23.50 5.40
CA PRO A 258 14.74 -24.14 5.77
C PRO A 258 15.79 -23.15 6.30
N LYS A 259 15.70 -21.87 5.94
CA LYS A 259 16.71 -20.87 6.31
C LYS A 259 16.50 -20.31 7.72
N PHE A 260 15.25 -20.15 8.13
CA PHE A 260 14.90 -19.46 9.38
C PHE A 260 14.16 -20.35 10.39
N GLY A 261 13.58 -21.48 9.96
CA GLY A 261 12.81 -22.39 10.81
C GLY A 261 13.63 -23.18 11.84
N HIS A 262 14.94 -23.39 11.60
CA HIS A 262 15.82 -24.15 12.50
C HIS A 262 16.24 -23.41 13.78
N SER A 263 15.89 -22.12 13.92
CA SER A 263 16.28 -21.29 15.07
C SER A 263 15.75 -21.82 16.42
N ASN A 264 14.74 -22.70 16.42
CA ASN A 264 14.17 -23.30 17.63
C ASN A 264 14.70 -24.71 17.99
N LEU A 265 15.50 -25.36 17.14
CA LEU A 265 15.99 -26.73 17.41
C LEU A 265 17.31 -26.75 18.20
N ASN A 266 18.08 -25.67 18.19
CA ASN A 266 19.38 -25.61 18.89
C ASN A 266 19.30 -25.19 20.37
N ASN A 267 18.14 -24.73 20.85
CA ASN A 267 17.98 -24.29 22.25
C ASN A 267 17.38 -25.36 23.19
N SER A 268 17.06 -26.55 22.67
CA SER A 268 16.53 -27.68 23.45
C SER A 268 17.54 -28.80 23.68
N GLN A 269 18.82 -28.60 23.29
CA GLN A 269 19.92 -29.54 23.55
C GLN A 269 21.01 -28.88 24.40
N ILE A 270 20.67 -28.50 25.64
CA ILE A 270 21.67 -28.48 26.71
C ILE A 270 21.24 -29.57 27.69
N PRO A 271 21.93 -30.73 27.73
CA PRO A 271 21.79 -31.64 28.85
C PRO A 271 22.35 -30.94 30.08
N GLU A 272 21.56 -30.84 31.15
CA GLU A 272 22.11 -30.65 32.49
C GLU A 272 22.88 -31.93 32.84
N ASP A 273 24.19 -31.94 32.58
CA ASP A 273 25.15 -32.86 33.19
C ASP A 273 25.87 -32.11 34.32
N GLY A 274 25.73 -32.62 35.56
CA GLY A 274 26.61 -32.30 36.70
C GLY A 274 25.91 -31.95 37.99
#